data_AF-A0A3B0UCB2-F1
#
_entry.id   AF-A0A3B0UCB2-F1
#
_cell.length_a   1.000
_cell.length_b   1.000
_cell.length_c   1.000
_cell.angle_alpha   90.00
_cell.angle_beta   90.00
_cell.angle_gamma   90.00
#
_symmetry.space_group_name_H-M   'P 1'
#
loop_
_entity.id
_entity.type
_entity.pdbx_description
1 polymer ?
#
loop_
_entity_poly.entity_id
_entity_poly.type
_entity_poly.pdbx_seq_one_letter_code
_entity_poly.pdbx_strand_id
1 'polypeptide(L)'
;MYIHTLNFNDLKAFFKLLNFTLILTTSFTSVYTQNFELIIKPKDSTNTSILKSTPYIKIHNTQKSIIKEVNNISKKLTAEGYINNSYFLSKKESIYTCTYTLNTKADIVQIYYSNKFIDENILKKLTPN
;
A
#
# COMPACT_ATOMS: atom_id res chain seq x y z
N MET A 1 5.74 10.50 -64.71
CA MET A 1 4.83 9.60 -63.97
C MET A 1 5.52 8.78 -62.87
N TYR A 2 6.82 8.45 -63.00
CA TYR A 2 7.56 7.58 -62.06
C TYR A 2 7.97 8.26 -60.72
N ILE A 3 8.29 9.56 -60.75
CA ILE A 3 8.69 10.33 -59.56
C ILE A 3 7.52 10.52 -58.59
N HIS A 4 6.31 10.75 -59.11
CA HIS A 4 5.10 10.87 -58.28
C HIS A 4 4.71 9.55 -57.60
N THR A 5 4.95 8.41 -58.26
CA THR A 5 4.72 7.08 -57.67
C THR A 5 5.74 6.71 -56.59
N LEU A 6 7.00 7.16 -56.72
CA LEU A 6 8.03 7.00 -55.68
C LEU A 6 7.67 7.80 -54.42
N ASN A 7 7.37 9.10 -54.56
CA ASN A 7 6.98 9.95 -53.43
C ASN A 7 5.75 9.43 -52.67
N PHE A 8 4.78 8.84 -53.38
CA PHE A 8 3.59 8.27 -52.74
C PHE A 8 3.89 7.00 -51.94
N ASN A 9 4.80 6.15 -52.44
CA ASN A 9 5.21 4.95 -51.72
C ASN A 9 6.06 5.28 -50.48
N ASP A 10 6.94 6.27 -50.58
CA ASP A 10 7.75 6.74 -49.45
C ASP A 10 6.89 7.34 -48.35
N LEU A 11 5.89 8.17 -48.74
CA LEU A 11 4.91 8.72 -47.80
C LEU A 11 4.11 7.60 -47.11
N LYS A 12 3.68 6.58 -47.85
CA LYS A 12 2.97 5.41 -47.31
C LYS A 12 3.85 4.61 -46.33
N ALA A 13 5.14 4.46 -46.62
CA ALA A 13 6.09 3.79 -45.74
C ALA A 13 6.31 4.59 -44.44
N PHE A 14 6.45 5.91 -44.53
CA PHE A 14 6.56 6.79 -43.37
C PHE A 14 5.33 6.72 -42.46
N PHE A 15 4.11 6.76 -43.03
CA PHE A 15 2.89 6.61 -42.23
C PHE A 15 2.78 5.23 -41.58
N LYS A 16 3.19 4.15 -42.26
CA LYS A 16 3.23 2.81 -41.64
C LYS A 16 4.19 2.76 -40.46
N LEU A 17 5.39 3.32 -40.61
CA LEU A 17 6.38 3.39 -39.55
C LEU A 17 5.86 4.20 -38.36
N LEU A 18 5.27 5.37 -38.63
CA LEU A 18 4.68 6.24 -37.60
C LEU A 18 3.59 5.52 -36.81
N ASN A 19 2.64 4.87 -37.50
CA ASN A 19 1.57 4.11 -36.85
C ASN A 19 2.14 2.94 -36.02
N PHE A 20 3.13 2.22 -36.55
CA PHE A 20 3.79 1.14 -35.82
C PHE A 20 4.48 1.64 -34.54
N THR A 21 5.22 2.75 -34.62
CA THR A 21 5.86 3.36 -33.44
C THR A 21 4.84 3.86 -32.42
N LEU A 22 3.73 4.44 -32.88
CA LEU A 22 2.67 4.93 -31.99
C LEU A 22 2.05 3.76 -31.19
N ILE A 23 1.65 2.68 -31.87
CA ILE A 23 1.05 1.49 -31.24
C ILE A 23 2.03 0.85 -30.23
N LEU A 24 3.32 0.79 -30.59
CA LEU A 24 4.34 0.22 -29.74
C LEU A 24 4.53 1.05 -28.46
N THR A 25 4.59 2.37 -28.58
CA THR A 25 4.79 3.27 -27.42
C THR A 25 3.60 3.32 -26.47
N THR A 26 2.35 3.26 -26.96
CA THR A 26 1.15 3.26 -26.12
C THR A 26 1.01 2.00 -25.25
N SER A 27 1.67 0.90 -25.63
CA SER A 27 1.59 -0.36 -24.89
C SER A 27 2.46 -0.38 -23.64
N PHE A 28 3.42 0.55 -23.51
CA PHE A 28 4.33 0.63 -22.35
C PHE A 28 3.85 1.58 -21.25
N THR A 29 2.77 2.32 -21.46
CA THR A 29 2.24 3.21 -20.43
C THR A 29 1.32 2.44 -19.49
N SER A 30 1.66 2.40 -18.20
CA SER A 30 0.78 1.84 -17.17
C SER A 30 -0.37 2.82 -16.90
N VAL A 31 -1.50 2.63 -17.58
CA VAL A 31 -2.73 3.41 -17.35
C VAL A 31 -3.51 2.78 -16.20
N TYR A 32 -3.60 3.50 -15.08
CA TYR A 32 -4.49 3.12 -13.97
C TYR A 32 -5.87 3.70 -14.24
N THR A 33 -6.83 2.85 -14.57
CA THR A 33 -8.21 3.27 -14.88
C THR A 33 -9.14 3.26 -13.67
N GLN A 34 -8.75 2.61 -12.57
CA GLN A 34 -9.58 2.46 -11.38
C GLN A 34 -8.85 2.93 -10.12
N ASN A 35 -9.48 3.87 -9.43
CA ASN A 35 -9.09 4.28 -8.08
C ASN A 35 -9.90 3.48 -7.07
N PHE A 36 -9.21 2.93 -6.07
CA PHE A 36 -9.82 2.26 -4.95
C PHE A 36 -9.82 3.17 -3.74
N GLU A 37 -10.96 3.26 -3.07
CA GLU A 37 -11.10 4.01 -1.82
C GLU A 37 -10.92 3.08 -0.63
N LEU A 38 -10.11 3.49 0.34
CA LEU A 38 -9.93 2.82 1.62
C LEU A 38 -10.67 3.61 2.71
N ILE A 39 -11.57 2.93 3.42
CA ILE A 39 -12.31 3.46 4.56
C ILE A 39 -11.91 2.68 5.80
N ILE A 40 -11.40 3.36 6.81
CA ILE A 40 -11.01 2.75 8.08
C ILE A 40 -12.08 3.01 9.12
N LYS A 41 -12.52 1.93 9.79
CA LYS A 41 -13.53 1.96 10.85
C LYS A 41 -13.03 1.18 12.06
N PRO A 42 -13.29 1.65 13.29
CA PRO A 42 -13.18 0.79 14.46
C PRO A 42 -14.30 -0.23 14.49
N LYS A 43 -14.02 -1.38 15.12
CA LYS A 43 -15.05 -2.32 15.54
C LYS A 43 -15.90 -1.76 16.70
N ASP A 44 -15.26 -1.06 17.65
CA ASP A 44 -15.87 -0.59 18.89
C ASP A 44 -15.75 0.94 19.07
N SER A 45 -16.73 1.56 19.72
CA SER A 45 -16.83 3.03 19.86
C SER A 45 -15.67 3.66 20.63
N THR A 46 -15.12 2.98 21.63
CA THR A 46 -13.98 3.44 22.45
C THR A 46 -12.71 3.69 21.62
N ASN A 47 -12.55 2.96 20.52
CA ASN A 47 -11.36 2.98 19.68
C ASN A 47 -11.45 3.99 18.53
N THR A 48 -12.57 4.72 18.41
CA THR A 48 -12.77 5.72 17.35
C THR A 48 -11.78 6.86 17.40
N SER A 49 -11.39 7.34 18.59
CA SER A 49 -10.49 8.50 18.70
C SER A 49 -9.09 8.18 18.16
N ILE A 50 -8.53 7.04 18.55
CA ILE A 50 -7.18 6.59 18.17
C ILE A 50 -7.08 6.33 16.66
N LEU A 51 -8.08 5.67 16.08
CA LEU A 51 -8.10 5.43 14.63
C LEU A 51 -8.35 6.71 13.83
N LYS A 52 -9.11 7.68 14.37
CA LYS A 52 -9.30 8.99 13.75
C LYS A 52 -8.03 9.83 13.78
N SER A 53 -7.21 9.71 14.82
CA SER A 53 -5.94 10.43 14.92
C SER A 53 -4.83 9.81 14.06
N THR A 54 -4.97 8.57 13.60
CA THR A 54 -3.97 7.90 12.77
C THR A 54 -4.15 8.29 11.29
N PRO A 55 -3.23 9.08 10.68
CA PRO A 55 -3.37 9.48 9.29
C PRO A 55 -3.08 8.30 8.35
N TYR A 56 -3.87 8.22 7.28
CA TYR A 56 -3.75 7.22 6.23
C TYR A 56 -4.15 7.77 4.86
N ILE A 57 -3.66 7.11 3.82
CA ILE A 57 -4.02 7.42 2.43
C ILE A 57 -5.39 6.81 2.12
N LYS A 58 -6.32 7.61 1.61
CA LYS A 58 -7.68 7.14 1.28
C LYS A 58 -7.81 6.56 -0.13
N ILE A 59 -6.99 7.01 -1.08
CA ILE A 59 -7.16 6.66 -2.50
C ILE A 59 -5.93 5.89 -2.97
N HIS A 60 -6.15 4.76 -3.61
CA HIS A 60 -5.11 3.85 -4.06
C HIS A 60 -5.34 3.37 -5.49
N ASN A 61 -4.29 3.30 -6.30
CA ASN A 61 -4.40 2.83 -7.69
C ASN A 61 -4.43 1.30 -7.79
N THR A 62 -4.07 0.58 -6.72
CA THR A 62 -3.98 -0.88 -6.71
C THR A 62 -4.39 -1.46 -5.36
N GLN A 63 -4.98 -2.66 -5.38
CA GLN A 63 -5.27 -3.42 -4.17
C GLN A 63 -4.02 -3.71 -3.33
N LYS A 64 -2.87 -3.93 -3.98
CA LYS A 64 -1.59 -4.14 -3.28
C LYS A 64 -1.21 -2.93 -2.43
N SER A 65 -1.46 -1.72 -2.93
CA SER A 65 -1.22 -0.49 -2.17
C SER A 65 -2.14 -0.38 -0.95
N ILE A 66 -3.40 -0.79 -1.07
CA ILE A 66 -4.34 -0.83 0.07
C ILE A 66 -3.84 -1.78 1.15
N ILE A 67 -3.46 -3.01 0.79
CA ILE A 67 -2.95 -4.01 1.74
C ILE A 67 -1.69 -3.48 2.43
N LYS A 68 -0.80 -2.83 1.68
CA LYS A 68 0.41 -2.21 2.23
C LYS A 68 0.06 -1.11 3.24
N GLU A 69 -0.92 -0.27 2.93
CA GLU A 69 -1.35 0.82 3.81
C GLU A 69 -1.97 0.29 5.11
N VAL A 70 -2.87 -0.68 5.01
CA VAL A 70 -3.48 -1.35 6.18
C VAL A 70 -2.41 -2.00 7.06
N ASN A 71 -1.41 -2.66 6.46
CA ASN A 71 -0.30 -3.22 7.23
C ASN A 71 0.58 -2.15 7.88
N ASN A 72 0.79 -1.00 7.23
CA ASN A 72 1.52 0.11 7.83
C ASN A 72 0.78 0.69 9.04
N ILE A 73 -0.54 0.82 8.96
CA ILE A 73 -1.37 1.29 10.07
C ILE A 73 -1.33 0.30 11.22
N SER A 74 -1.44 -1.00 10.94
CA SER A 74 -1.28 -2.04 11.96
C SER A 74 0.06 -1.93 12.68
N LYS A 75 1.15 -1.69 11.94
CA LYS A 75 2.48 -1.45 12.53
C LYS A 75 2.55 -0.17 13.37
N LYS A 76 1.94 0.93 12.93
CA LYS A 76 1.85 2.18 13.70
C LYS A 76 1.11 1.94 15.02
N LEU A 77 -0.03 1.26 14.98
CA LEU A 77 -0.80 0.89 16.16
C LEU A 77 -0.02 -0.02 17.11
N THR A 78 0.72 -0.99 16.58
CA THR A 78 1.65 -1.83 17.37
C THR A 78 2.70 -0.98 18.08
N ALA A 79 3.28 0.01 17.38
CA ALA A 79 4.27 0.91 17.97
C ALA A 79 3.68 1.82 19.07
N GLU A 80 2.39 2.13 19.02
CA GLU A 80 1.66 2.86 20.07
C GLU A 80 1.26 1.98 21.28
N GLY A 81 1.52 0.67 21.21
CA GLY A 81 1.24 -0.29 22.28
C GLY A 81 0.06 -1.24 22.01
N TYR A 82 -0.63 -1.14 20.88
CA TYR A 82 -1.69 -2.07 20.48
C TYR A 82 -1.10 -3.30 19.78
N ILE A 83 -0.35 -4.12 20.53
CA ILE A 83 0.48 -5.20 19.97
C ILE A 83 -0.36 -6.25 19.24
N ASN A 84 -1.51 -6.62 19.82
CA ASN A 84 -2.42 -7.62 19.26
C ASN A 84 -3.53 -6.99 18.42
N ASN A 85 -3.28 -5.85 17.77
CA ASN A 85 -4.28 -5.29 16.86
C ASN A 85 -4.55 -6.25 15.70
N SER A 86 -5.82 -6.35 15.29
CA SER A 86 -6.24 -7.13 14.15
C SER A 86 -7.19 -6.32 13.28
N TYR A 87 -7.34 -6.71 12.03
CA TYR A 87 -8.24 -6.05 11.11
C TYR A 87 -8.97 -7.05 10.24
N PHE A 88 -10.16 -6.66 9.81
CA PHE A 88 -10.93 -7.34 8.78
C PHE A 88 -11.08 -6.41 7.58
N LEU A 89 -10.61 -6.86 6.41
CA LEU A 89 -10.70 -6.10 5.18
C LEU A 89 -11.81 -6.67 4.30
N SER A 90 -12.86 -5.90 4.06
CA SER A 90 -13.93 -6.22 3.12
C SER A 90 -13.86 -5.34 1.89
N LYS A 91 -14.20 -5.90 0.74
CA LYS A 91 -14.27 -5.19 -0.53
C LYS A 91 -15.72 -5.14 -0.99
N LYS A 92 -16.19 -3.96 -1.37
CA LYS A 92 -17.42 -3.75 -2.12
C LYS A 92 -17.11 -2.82 -3.29
N GLU A 93 -17.12 -3.37 -4.49
CA GLU A 93 -16.79 -2.65 -5.74
C GLU A 93 -15.39 -1.99 -5.67
N SER A 94 -15.30 -0.67 -5.79
CA SER A 94 -14.07 0.12 -5.69
C SER A 94 -13.74 0.54 -4.24
N ILE A 95 -14.58 0.17 -3.27
CA ILE A 95 -14.44 0.60 -1.87
C ILE A 95 -13.96 -0.59 -1.02
N TYR A 96 -12.85 -0.37 -0.34
CA TYR A 96 -12.29 -1.27 0.66
C TYR A 96 -12.61 -0.72 2.04
N THR A 97 -13.38 -1.47 2.83
CA THR A 97 -13.63 -1.12 4.23
C THR A 97 -12.75 -1.98 5.12
N CYS A 98 -11.91 -1.33 5.91
CA CYS A 98 -11.06 -1.97 6.89
C CYS A 98 -11.59 -1.73 8.29
N THR A 99 -12.04 -2.79 8.95
CA THR A 99 -12.54 -2.73 10.32
C THR A 99 -11.44 -3.20 11.27
N TYR A 100 -10.92 -2.29 12.11
CA TYR A 100 -9.88 -2.59 13.09
C TYR A 100 -10.44 -2.97 14.46
N THR A 101 -9.79 -3.95 15.07
CA THR A 101 -9.94 -4.32 16.48
C THR A 101 -8.60 -4.05 17.17
N LEU A 102 -8.54 -3.02 18.01
CA LEU A 102 -7.30 -2.61 18.69
C LEU A 102 -6.91 -3.54 19.85
N ASN A 103 -7.90 -4.23 20.45
CA ASN A 103 -7.73 -4.99 21.69
C ASN A 103 -7.16 -4.12 22.83
N THR A 104 -6.38 -4.72 23.73
CA THR A 104 -5.78 -4.03 24.87
C THR A 104 -4.49 -3.32 24.46
N LYS A 105 -4.30 -2.13 25.02
CA LYS A 105 -3.01 -1.45 24.96
C LYS A 105 -2.07 -2.07 26.00
N ALA A 106 -0.88 -2.43 25.58
CA ALA A 106 0.19 -2.89 26.46
C ALA A 106 1.15 -1.72 26.73
N ASP A 107 1.11 -1.17 27.94
CA ASP A 107 2.06 -0.14 28.36
C ASP A 107 3.39 -0.75 28.85
N ILE A 108 3.35 -1.99 29.35
CA ILE A 108 4.53 -2.73 29.84
C ILE A 108 4.56 -4.10 29.19
N VAL A 109 5.71 -4.46 28.63
CA VAL A 109 5.98 -5.81 28.09
C VAL A 109 7.10 -6.43 28.91
N GLN A 110 6.79 -7.52 29.62
CA GLN A 110 7.78 -8.30 30.37
C GLN A 110 8.23 -9.49 29.53
N ILE A 111 9.53 -9.56 29.25
CA ILE A 111 10.14 -10.66 28.48
C ILE A 111 10.96 -11.50 29.45
N TYR A 112 10.55 -12.75 29.62
CA TYR A 112 11.31 -13.74 30.40
C TYR A 112 12.26 -14.48 29.46
N TYR A 113 13.55 -14.51 29.80
CA TYR A 113 14.58 -15.19 29.03
C TYR A 113 15.52 -15.97 29.96
N SER A 114 16.23 -16.94 29.40
CA SER A 114 17.31 -17.64 30.11
C SER A 114 18.64 -16.98 29.79
N ASN A 115 19.45 -16.69 30.81
CA ASN A 115 20.76 -16.05 30.70
C ASN A 115 21.77 -16.79 29.80
N LYS A 116 21.46 -18.02 29.36
CA LYS A 116 22.32 -18.80 28.47
C LYS A 116 22.30 -18.34 27.02
N PHE A 117 21.30 -17.55 26.59
CA PHE A 117 21.02 -17.31 25.17
C PHE A 117 21.11 -15.85 24.72
N ILE A 118 21.27 -14.90 25.65
CA ILE A 118 21.26 -13.47 25.32
C ILE A 118 22.49 -12.82 25.96
N ASP A 119 23.31 -12.19 25.12
CA ASP A 119 24.45 -11.40 25.55
C ASP A 119 23.98 -10.17 26.35
N GLU A 120 24.61 -9.94 27.51
CA GLU A 120 24.34 -8.81 28.40
C GLU A 120 24.48 -7.45 27.70
N ASN A 121 25.36 -7.36 26.70
CA ASN A 121 25.52 -6.15 25.88
C ASN A 121 24.28 -5.80 25.06
N ILE A 122 23.50 -6.80 24.64
CA ILE A 122 22.25 -6.60 23.92
C ILE A 122 21.17 -6.10 24.88
N LEU A 123 21.12 -6.66 26.10
CA LEU A 123 20.16 -6.25 27.14
C LEU A 123 20.37 -4.79 27.56
N LYS A 124 21.62 -4.35 27.71
CA LYS A 124 21.96 -2.96 28.04
C LYS A 124 21.56 -1.96 26.95
N LYS A 125 21.46 -2.39 25.68
CA LYS A 125 20.98 -1.55 24.57
C LYS A 125 19.45 -1.46 24.50
N LEU A 126 18.75 -2.49 24.96
CA LEU A 126 17.28 -2.59 24.88
C LEU A 126 16.58 -2.00 26.10
N THR A 127 17.28 -1.81 27.21
CA THR A 127 16.72 -1.26 28.44
C THR A 127 17.18 0.20 28.57
N PRO A 128 16.29 1.20 28.47
CA PRO A 128 16.64 2.54 28.88
C PRO A 128 16.90 2.54 30.39
N ASN A 129 18.00 3.15 30.83
CA ASN A 129 18.35 3.31 32.26
C ASN A 129 17.19 3.90 33.08
#